data_AF-A0A968LH24-F1
#
_entry.id   AF-A0A968LH24-F1
#
_cell.length_a   1.000
_cell.length_b   1.000
_cell.length_c   1.000
_cell.angle_alpha   90.00
_cell.angle_beta   90.00
_cell.angle_gamma   90.00
#
_symmetry.space_group_name_H-M   'P 1'
#
loop_
_entity.id
_entity.type
_entity.pdbx_description
1 polymer ?
#
loop_
_entity_poly.entity_id
_entity_poly.type
_entity_poly.pdbx_seq_one_letter_code
_entity_poly.pdbx_strand_id
1 'polypeptide(L)'
;MALRLFLKVGDTVEHLRYPHWGRGEVVEEQHSVLAGGFCLVRVRFDDDVERTFINDLDNECCCYFSGIRTVDIFKKKMKLFP
;
A
#
# COMPACT_ATOMS: atom_id res chain seq x y z
N MET A 1 15.46 -3.64 -11.28
CA MET A 1 14.48 -2.60 -10.87
C MET A 1 13.38 -3.29 -10.09
N ALA A 2 13.41 -3.22 -8.75
CA ALA A 2 12.28 -3.69 -7.96
C ALA A 2 11.06 -2.84 -8.35
N LEU A 3 9.94 -3.49 -8.66
CA LEU A 3 8.68 -2.80 -8.94
C LEU A 3 8.41 -1.89 -7.73
N ARG A 4 8.50 -0.56 -7.90
CA ARG A 4 8.26 0.40 -6.81
C ARG A 4 6.81 0.21 -6.36
N LEU A 5 6.63 -0.39 -5.19
CA LEU A 5 5.33 -0.69 -4.59
C LEU A 5 4.77 0.59 -3.99
N PHE A 6 4.33 1.48 -4.87
CA PHE A 6 3.53 2.62 -4.49
C PHE A 6 2.06 2.20 -4.51
N LEU A 7 1.43 2.18 -3.34
CA LEU A 7 0.03 1.82 -3.19
C LEU A 7 -0.86 2.99 -3.59
N LYS A 8 -2.00 2.68 -4.21
CA LYS A 8 -3.02 3.64 -4.62
C LYS A 8 -4.40 3.15 -4.20
N VAL A 9 -5.36 4.07 -4.11
CA VAL A 9 -6.77 3.72 -3.86
C VAL A 9 -7.25 2.63 -4.83
N GLY A 10 -7.89 1.60 -4.28
CA GLY A 10 -8.37 0.42 -4.99
C GLY A 10 -7.35 -0.70 -5.18
N ASP A 11 -6.09 -0.52 -4.76
CA ASP A 11 -5.14 -1.63 -4.71
C ASP A 11 -5.56 -2.63 -3.62
N THR A 12 -5.53 -3.92 -3.95
CA THR A 12 -5.72 -5.01 -2.99
C THR A 12 -4.39 -5.50 -2.44
N VAL A 13 -4.31 -5.64 -1.12
CA VAL A 13 -3.10 -6.01 -0.39
C VAL A 13 -3.33 -7.11 0.62
N GLU A 14 -2.24 -7.67 1.12
CA GLU A 14 -2.19 -8.58 2.26
C GLU A 14 -0.99 -8.22 3.16
N HIS A 15 -1.02 -8.65 4.42
CA HIS A 15 0.06 -8.43 5.37
C HIS A 15 0.80 -9.73 5.71
N LEU A 16 2.08 -9.82 5.33
CA LEU A 16 2.89 -11.04 5.48
C LEU A 16 3.02 -11.53 6.93
N ARG A 17 3.08 -10.60 7.90
CA ARG A 17 3.24 -10.93 9.34
C ARG A 17 1.92 -11.07 10.09
N TYR A 18 0.81 -10.63 9.49
CA TYR A 18 -0.51 -10.61 10.12
C TYR A 18 -1.55 -11.18 9.16
N PRO A 19 -1.42 -12.46 8.76
CA PRO A 19 -2.32 -13.07 7.79
C PRO A 19 -3.78 -13.12 8.27
N HIS A 20 -4.01 -13.06 9.59
CA HIS A 20 -5.35 -13.05 10.19
C HIS A 20 -6.15 -11.76 9.92
N TRP A 21 -5.52 -10.69 9.42
CA TRP A 21 -6.25 -9.51 8.95
C TRP A 21 -7.00 -9.77 7.64
N GLY A 22 -6.65 -10.85 6.92
CA GLY A 22 -7.21 -11.14 5.60
C GLY A 22 -6.66 -10.22 4.52
N ARG A 23 -7.42 -10.08 3.42
CA ARG A 23 -7.12 -9.12 2.36
C ARG A 23 -7.49 -7.71 2.82
N GLY A 24 -6.86 -6.72 2.23
CA GLY A 24 -7.20 -5.33 2.44
C GLY A 24 -7.33 -4.57 1.14
N GLU A 25 -8.19 -3.57 1.13
CA GLU A 25 -8.31 -2.60 0.04
C GLU A 25 -7.78 -1.25 0.51
N VAL A 26 -6.94 -0.61 -0.32
CA VAL A 26 -6.53 0.77 -0.07
C VAL A 26 -7.74 1.68 -0.34
N VAL A 27 -8.27 2.29 0.72
CA VAL A 27 -9.45 3.16 0.67
C VAL A 27 -9.11 4.65 0.65
N GLU A 28 -7.87 5.00 1.01
CA GLU A 28 -7.40 6.38 1.02
C GLU A 28 -5.90 6.46 0.73
N GLU A 29 -5.49 7.55 0.06
CA GLU A 29 -4.11 7.92 -0.24
C GLU A 29 -3.96 9.42 0.08
N GLN A 30 -3.01 9.77 0.94
CA GLN A 30 -2.71 11.15 1.34
C GLN A 30 -1.27 11.50 1.02
N HIS A 31 -1.08 12.59 0.29
CA HIS A 31 0.23 13.07 -0.14
C HIS A 31 0.46 14.48 0.35
N SER A 32 1.55 14.69 1.08
CA SER A 32 2.01 16.04 1.34
C SER A 32 2.69 16.64 0.12
N VAL A 33 2.42 17.92 -0.16
CA VAL A 33 3.09 18.71 -1.20
C VAL A 33 4.32 19.45 -0.68
N LEU A 34 4.58 19.37 0.64
CA LEU A 34 5.71 20.02 1.28
C LEU A 34 6.95 19.12 1.24
N ALA A 35 8.12 19.73 1.09
CA ALA A 35 9.38 19.01 1.18
C ALA A 35 9.52 18.32 2.55
N GLY A 36 9.80 17.02 2.55
CA GLY A 36 9.88 16.20 3.76
C GLY A 36 8.52 15.79 4.35
N GLY A 37 7.41 16.06 3.66
CA GLY A 37 6.10 15.60 4.08
C GLY A 37 5.88 14.11 3.81
N PHE A 38 4.94 13.51 4.56
CA PHE A 38 4.66 12.08 4.46
C PHE A 38 3.69 11.75 3.32
N CYS A 39 3.85 10.54 2.78
CA CYS A 39 2.83 9.86 2.01
C CYS A 39 2.23 8.75 2.88
N LEU A 40 0.90 8.72 2.99
CA LEU A 40 0.17 7.75 3.81
C LEU A 40 -0.91 7.06 2.96
N VAL A 41 -1.22 5.83 3.32
CA VAL A 41 -2.38 5.10 2.79
C VAL A 41 -3.18 4.48 3.93
N ARG A 42 -4.50 4.47 3.79
CA ARG A 42 -5.41 3.76 4.70
C ARG A 42 -5.93 2.51 4.00
N VAL A 43 -5.79 1.38 4.68
CA VAL A 43 -6.22 0.07 4.19
C VAL A 43 -7.33 -0.44 5.08
N ARG A 44 -8.47 -0.80 4.49
CA ARG A 44 -9.55 -1.52 5.18
C ARG A 44 -9.34 -3.01 4.95
N PHE A 45 -9.11 -3.75 6.01
CA PHE A 45 -8.90 -5.20 5.97
C PHE A 45 -10.22 -5.96 6.16
N ASP A 46 -10.22 -7.25 5.79
CA ASP A 46 -11.38 -8.15 5.93
C ASP A 46 -11.80 -8.36 7.39
N ASP A 47 -10.93 -8.05 8.36
CA ASP A 47 -11.25 -7.99 9.78
C ASP A 47 -12.03 -6.73 10.20
N ASP A 48 -12.48 -5.94 9.22
CA ASP A 48 -13.23 -4.67 9.36
C ASP A 48 -12.46 -3.56 10.07
N VAL A 49 -11.15 -3.74 10.28
CA VAL A 49 -10.27 -2.74 10.89
C VAL A 49 -9.47 -2.00 9.83
N GLU A 50 -9.54 -0.67 9.90
CA GLU A 50 -8.75 0.21 9.07
C GLU A 50 -7.40 0.51 9.70
N ARG A 51 -6.34 0.45 8.89
CA ARG A 51 -4.97 0.69 9.34
C ARG A 51 -4.26 1.62 8.38
N THR A 52 -3.52 2.58 8.94
CA THR A 52 -2.74 3.56 8.18
C THR A 52 -1.29 3.14 8.09
N PHE A 53 -0.69 3.25 6.91
CA PHE A 53 0.71 2.94 6.68
C PHE A 53 1.40 4.07 5.93
N ILE A 54 2.72 4.19 6.14
CA ILE A 54 3.56 5.09 5.37
C ILE A 54 3.77 4.49 3.98
N ASN A 55 3.42 5.22 2.93
CA ASN A 55 3.54 4.80 1.54
C ASN A 55 4.71 5.52 0.86
N ASP A 56 5.84 5.57 1.56
CA ASP A 56 7.08 6.22 1.11
C ASP A 56 8.24 5.24 1.24
N LEU A 57 8.91 4.92 0.13
CA LEU A 57 10.01 3.94 0.09
C LEU A 57 11.31 4.51 0.67
N ASP A 58 11.44 5.83 0.75
CA ASP A 58 12.60 6.48 1.39
C ASP A 58 12.44 6.52 2.92
N ASN A 59 11.27 6.11 3.43
CA ASN A 59 10.99 5.98 4.84
C ASN A 59 11.19 4.53 5.33
N GLU A 60 11.95 4.35 6.41
CA GLU A 60 12.24 3.04 7.02
C GLU A 60 10.97 2.29 7.48
N CYS A 61 9.91 3.04 7.80
CA CYS A 61 8.61 2.53 8.20
C CYS A 61 7.63 2.34 7.04
N CYS A 62 8.10 2.36 5.78
CA CYS A 62 7.27 2.10 4.60
C CYS A 62 6.42 0.84 4.77
N CYS A 63 5.18 0.86 4.27
CA CYS A 63 4.25 -0.26 4.22
C CYS A 63 4.90 -1.50 3.58
N TYR A 64 5.76 -1.28 2.58
CA TYR A 64 6.51 -2.35 1.95
C TYR A 64 7.45 -3.06 2.93
N PHE A 65 8.21 -2.31 3.73
CA PHE A 65 9.10 -2.87 4.76
C PHE A 65 8.31 -3.41 5.95
N SER A 66 7.12 -2.87 6.21
CA SER A 66 6.23 -3.38 7.25
C SER A 66 5.58 -4.73 6.90
N GLY A 67 5.61 -5.14 5.63
CA GLY A 67 5.14 -6.45 5.18
C GLY A 67 3.85 -6.40 4.37
N ILE A 68 3.40 -5.23 3.93
CA ILE A 68 2.30 -5.09 2.99
C ILE A 68 2.75 -5.53 1.59
N ARG A 69 1.93 -6.36 0.92
CA ARG A 69 2.16 -6.84 -0.45
C ARG A 69 0.89 -6.70 -1.28
N THR A 70 1.00 -6.30 -2.54
CA THR A 70 -0.13 -6.28 -3.47
C THR A 70 -0.46 -7.68 -3.96
N VAL A 71 -1.75 -8.03 -3.97
CA VAL A 71 -2.23 -9.34 -4.43
C VAL A 71 -2.36 -9.36 -5.97
N ASP A 72 -2.73 -8.23 -6.58
CA ASP A 72 -3.01 -8.12 -8.02
C ASP A 72 -1.86 -7.46 -8.82
N ILE A 73 -0.71 -8.14 -8.93
CA ILE A 73 0.46 -7.61 -9.67
C ILE A 73 0.15 -7.45 -11.17
N PHE A 74 -0.69 -8.32 -11.74
CA PHE A 74 -1.00 -8.35 -13.18
C PHE A 74 -1.86 -7.17 -13.64
N LYS A 75 -2.80 -6.67 -12.80
CA LYS A 75 -3.60 -5.48 -13.13
C LYS A 75 -2.75 -4.22 -13.25
N LYS A 76 -1.71 -4.07 -12.43
CA LYS A 76 -0.78 -2.92 -12.52
C LYS A 76 0.02 -2.93 -13.81
N LYS A 77 0.54 -4.09 -14.25
CA LYS A 77 1.28 -4.20 -15.53
C LYS A 77 0.43 -3.77 -16.73
N MET A 78 -0.85 -4.12 -16.75
CA MET A 78 -1.76 -3.78 -17.86
C MET A 78 -2.15 -2.30 -17.92
N LYS A 79 -2.06 -1.55 -16.80
CA LYS A 79 -2.26 -0.08 -16.78
C LYS A 79 -0.99 0.71 -17.18
N LEU A 80 0.16 0.05 -17.28
CA LEU A 80 1.46 0.67 -17.55
C LEU A 80 1.89 0.59 -19.03
N PHE A 81 1.12 -0.09 -19.87
CA PHE A 81 1.29 -0.10 -21.32
C PHE A 81 0.01 0.44 -21.98
N PRO A 82 0.04 1.65 -22.59
CA PRO A 82 -1.03 2.10 -23.48
C PRO A 82 -1.08 1.28 -24.78
#